data_AF-A0A495EEK8-F1
#
_entry.id   AF-A0A495EEK8-F1
#
_cell.length_a   1.000
_cell.length_b   1.000
_cell.length_c   1.000
_cell.angle_alpha   90.00
_cell.angle_beta   90.00
_cell.angle_gamma   90.00
#
_symmetry.space_group_name_H-M   'P 1'
#
loop_
_entity.id
_entity.type
_entity.pdbx_description
1 polymer ?
#
loop_
_entity_poly.entity_id
_entity_poly.type
_entity_poly.pdbx_seq_one_letter_code
_entity_poly.pdbx_strand_id
1 'polypeptide(L)' 'MLEHFFQCPHCWEEISMLLDSSISSQTYVEDCEVCCNPIEIKPLFLNKELQGFIANSIEQ' A
#
# COMPACT_ATOMS: atom_id res chain seq x y z
N MET A 1 8.30 4.72 -9.53
CA MET A 1 8.17 4.02 -8.24
C MET A 1 8.40 5.03 -7.12
N LEU A 2 7.48 5.08 -6.17
CA LEU A 2 7.48 5.94 -4.99
C LEU A 2 7.50 5.02 -3.76
N GLU A 3 8.44 5.22 -2.85
CA GLU A 3 8.45 4.53 -1.56
C GLU A 3 7.49 5.24 -0.60
N HIS A 4 6.54 4.49 -0.03
CA HIS A 4 5.54 5.01 0.90
C HIS A 4 5.54 4.20 2.20
N PHE A 5 5.66 4.90 3.32
CA PHE A 5 5.64 4.33 4.65
C PHE A 5 4.24 4.44 5.24
N PHE A 6 3.73 3.34 5.78
CA PHE A 6 2.43 3.29 6.42
C PHE A 6 2.41 2.22 7.50
N GLN A 7 1.38 2.25 8.35
CA GLN A 7 1.22 1.28 9.42
C GLN A 7 0.42 0.07 8.93
N CYS A 8 0.96 -1.13 9.15
CA CYS A 8 0.27 -2.37 8.78
C CYS A 8 -1.05 -2.49 9.56
N PRO A 9 -2.20 -2.72 8.89
CA PRO A 9 -3.49 -2.86 9.56
C PRO A 9 -3.60 -4.13 10.42
N HIS A 10 -2.71 -5.11 10.24
CA HIS A 10 -2.72 -6.38 10.96
C HIS A 10 -1.83 -6.35 12.22
N CYS A 11 -0.54 -6.08 12.08
CA CYS A 11 0.42 -6.12 13.20
C CYS A 11 0.76 -4.76 13.79
N TRP A 12 0.29 -3.67 13.19
CA TRP A 12 0.56 -2.29 13.61
C TRP A 12 2.03 -1.87 13.57
N GLU A 13 2.90 -2.61 12.88
CA GLU A 13 4.27 -2.19 12.61
C GLU A 13 4.32 -1.18 11.45
N GLU A 14 5.30 -0.28 11.48
CA GLU A 14 5.59 0.62 10.35
C GLU A 14 6.33 -0.17 9.27
N ILE A 15 5.76 -0.19 8.06
CA ILE A 15 6.31 -0.87 6.89
C ILE A 15 6.39 0.09 5.71
N SER A 16 7.21 -0.25 4.71
CA SER A 16 7.33 0.51 3.48
C SER A 16 6.92 -0.32 2.27
N MET A 17 6.29 0.31 1.27
CA MET A 17 6.01 -0.34 -0.01
C MET A 17 6.38 0.54 -1.18
N LEU A 18 6.79 -0.09 -2.29
CA LEU A 18 7.04 0.58 -3.56
C LEU A 18 5.75 0.68 -4.38
N LEU A 19 5.25 1.91 -4.51
CA LEU A 19 4.06 2.24 -5.28
C LEU A 19 4.44 2.63 -6.71
N ASP A 20 3.73 2.12 -7.71
CA ASP A 20 3.94 2.57 -9.09
C ASP A 20 3.19 3.87 -9.38
N SER A 21 3.93 4.96 -9.48
CA SER A 21 3.42 6.30 -9.82
C SER A 21 3.09 6.47 -11.31
N SER A 22 3.29 5.45 -12.13
CA SER A 22 3.00 5.48 -13.57
C SER A 22 1.53 5.16 -13.84
N ILE A 23 0.87 4.49 -12.91
CA ILE A 23 -0.56 4.16 -12.95
C ILE A 23 -1.34 5.12 -12.02
N SER A 24 -2.38 5.75 -12.55
CA SER A 24 -3.18 6.74 -11.80
C SER A 24 -3.94 6.14 -10.62
N SER A 25 -4.46 4.93 -10.78
CA SER A 25 -5.13 4.19 -9.73
C SER A 25 -4.96 2.70 -9.97
N GLN A 26 -4.46 1.97 -8.98
CA GLN A 26 -4.37 0.53 -9.04
C GLN A 26 -4.88 -0.09 -7.75
N THR A 27 -5.29 -1.35 -7.82
CA THR A 27 -5.63 -2.14 -6.65
C THR A 27 -4.88 -3.45 -6.76
N TYR A 28 -4.13 -3.77 -5.72
CA TYR A 28 -3.31 -4.96 -5.67
C TYR A 28 -3.18 -5.41 -4.22
N VAL A 29 -2.76 -6.65 -4.02
CA VAL A 29 -2.54 -7.22 -2.70
C VAL A 29 -1.06 -7.45 -2.55
N GLU A 30 -0.50 -6.98 -1.44
CA GLU A 30 0.87 -7.23 -1.01
C GLU A 30 0.84 -7.78 0.40
N ASP A 31 1.75 -8.70 0.71
CA ASP A 31 1.89 -9.22 2.06
C ASP A 31 2.70 -8.25 2.92
N CYS A 32 2.32 -8.12 4.19
CA CYS A 32 3.12 -7.40 5.17
C CYS A 32 4.51 -8.05 5.32
N GLU A 33 5.57 -7.25 5.23
CA GLU A 33 6.97 -7.68 5.37
C GLU A 33 7.30 -8.23 6.77
N VAL A 34 6.47 -7.90 7.76
CA VAL A 34 6.64 -8.30 9.17
C VAL A 34 5.79 -9.51 9.50
N CYS A 35 4.47 -9.41 9.30
CA CYS A 35 3.52 -10.43 9.76
C CYS A 35 3.01 -11.35 8.64
N CYS A 36 3.47 -11.18 7.41
CA CYS A 36 3.10 -11.98 6.23
C CYS A 36 1.58 -12.10 5.99
N ASN A 37 0.79 -11.13 6.47
CA ASN A 37 -0.65 -11.10 6.21
C ASN A 37 -0.94 -10.24 4.97
N PRO A 38 -1.91 -10.62 4.14
CA PRO A 38 -2.24 -9.89 2.93
C PRO A 38 -2.89 -8.55 3.25
N ILE A 39 -2.43 -7.51 2.58
CA ILE A 39 -2.95 -6.15 2.65
C ILE A 39 -3.40 -5.73 1.25
N GLU A 40 -4.65 -5.30 1.12
CA GLU A 40 -5.12 -4.67 -0.11
C GLU A 40 -4.64 -3.21 -0.13
N ILE A 41 -3.86 -2.86 -1.15
CA ILE A 41 -3.28 -1.54 -1.36
C ILE A 41 -3.95 -0.85 -2.55
N LYS A 42 -4.41 0.39 -2.32
CA LYS A 42 -5.03 1.23 -3.35
C LYS A 42 -4.44 2.64 -3.34
N PRO A 43 -3.34 2.88 -4.08
CA PRO A 43 -2.79 4.21 -4.23
C PRO A 43 -3.50 4.97 -5.35
N LEU A 44 -3.65 6.27 -5.16
CA LEU A 44 -4.18 7.23 -6.12
C LEU A 44 -3.11 8.26 -6.44
N PHE A 45 -2.67 8.28 -7.69
CA PHE A 45 -1.70 9.22 -8.21
C PHE A 45 -2.36 10.24 -9.13
N LEU A 46 -2.00 11.51 -8.94
CA LEU A 46 -2.35 12.61 -9.85
C LEU A 46 -1.08 13.38 -10.16
N ASN A 47 -0.79 13.62 -11.44
CA ASN A 47 0.46 14.28 -11.87
C ASN A 47 1.74 13.64 -11.30
N LYS A 48 1.73 12.31 -11.07
CA LYS A 48 2.81 11.53 -10.44
C LYS A 48 3.03 11.81 -8.95
N GLU A 49 2.14 12.55 -8.30
CA GLU A 49 2.13 12.75 -6.85
C GLU A 49 1.05 11.87 -6.21
N LEU A 50 1.36 11.28 -5.05
CA LEU A 50 0.42 10.47 -4.28
C LEU A 50 -0.62 11.39 -3.64
N GLN A 51 -1.86 11.31 -4.11
CA GLN A 51 -2.99 12.08 -3.59
C GLN A 51 -3.79 11.31 -2.54
N GLY A 52 -3.79 9.98 -2.62
CA GLY A 52 -4.53 9.14 -1.71
C GLY A 52 -3.90 7.76 -1.60
N PHE A 53 -4.03 7.17 -0.42
CA PHE A 53 -3.52 5.84 -0.13
C PHE A 53 -4.50 5.14 0.80
N ILE A 54 -4.85 3.90 0.47
CA ILE A 54 -5.68 3.03 1.30
C ILE A 54 -4.94 1.72 1.47
N ALA A 55 -4.82 1.26 2.71
CA ALA A 55 -4.33 -0.05 3.08
C ALA A 55 -5.38 -0.73 3.95
N ASN A 56 -6.03 -1.76 3.42
CA ASN A 56 -7.03 -2.53 4.15
C ASN A 56 -6.50 -3.92 4.46
N SER A 57 -6.71 -4.37 5.69
CA SER A 57 -6.63 -5.79 6.00
C SER A 57 -7.74 -6.52 5.26
N ILE A 58 -7.38 -7.49 4.43
CA ILE A 58 -8.36 -8.40 3.84
C ILE A 58 -8.32 -9.70 4.63
N GLU A 59 -9.45 -10.10 5.19
CA GLU A 59 -9.62 -11.44 5.73
C GLU A 59 -9.88 -12.37 4.53
N GLN A 60 -8.97 -13.32 4.29
CA GLN A 60 -9.20 -14.39 3.30
C GLN A 60 -10.20 -15.41 3.81
#